data_AF-A0A2P5FDN6-F1
#
_entry.id   AF-A0A2P5FDN6-F1
#
_cell.length_a   1.000
_cell.length_b   1.000
_cell.length_c   1.000
_cell.angle_alpha   90.00
_cell.angle_beta   90.00
_cell.angle_gamma   90.00
#
_symmetry.space_group_name_H-M   'P 1'
#
loop_
_entity.id
_entity.type
_entity.pdbx_description
1 polymer ?
#
loop_
_entity_poly.entity_id
_entity_poly.type
_entity_poly.pdbx_seq_one_letter_code
_entity_poly.pdbx_strand_id
1 'polypeptide(L)'
;MGFGNFNNASYPSNCDDNNPYDQSQVSNLVSLLENEWPTLACPRNNGTKLWAHEWNKHGTCSESALDQHGYFQANLDLKKKANLLQALKKQDFDFFYFVQQWPGSYCDTKKSCCYPTSGKPAADFGIHGLWPNFNNGSYPSDCDPNNPYDQSQILDLIGCMEAEWPTLSCPSNNGTKFWAHEWNKHGTCFESVLDQRDYFQATLNLKEKVDLLQALKLAGIEPNGTFYKLDNIRDAIKNGIGYTPGITCNVDASGHSQLHEIYLCVDTCVSNFVECSLFPKGRCSSEVEFPSF
;
A
#
# COMPACT_ATOMS: atom_id res chain seq x y z
N MET A 1 -14.23 -10.15 -8.22
CA MET A 1 -13.86 -11.55 -8.53
C MET A 1 -12.35 -11.54 -8.53
N GLY A 2 -11.73 -11.98 -7.43
CA GLY A 2 -10.27 -12.03 -7.33
C GLY A 2 -9.71 -13.01 -8.35
N PHE A 3 -8.63 -12.64 -9.01
CA PHE A 3 -7.83 -13.59 -9.80
C PHE A 3 -7.02 -14.44 -8.84
N GLY A 4 -7.72 -15.33 -8.13
CA GLY A 4 -7.12 -16.30 -7.23
C GLY A 4 -6.38 -17.38 -8.03
N ASN A 5 -5.14 -17.65 -7.59
CA ASN A 5 -4.45 -18.93 -7.67
C ASN A 5 -4.79 -19.82 -8.90
N PHE A 6 -4.14 -19.53 -10.04
CA PHE A 6 -4.18 -20.40 -11.22
C PHE A 6 -3.29 -21.65 -11.06
N ASN A 7 -3.68 -22.53 -10.14
CA ASN A 7 -3.31 -23.96 -10.14
C ASN A 7 -4.56 -24.86 -10.24
N ASN A 8 -5.67 -24.33 -10.77
CA ASN A 8 -6.87 -25.11 -11.06
C ASN A 8 -6.85 -25.58 -12.51
N ALA A 9 -6.83 -26.90 -12.75
CA ALA A 9 -6.60 -27.56 -14.04
C ALA A 9 -7.77 -27.43 -15.05
N SER A 10 -8.60 -26.39 -14.97
CA SER A 10 -9.87 -26.28 -15.68
C SER A 10 -10.01 -25.03 -16.57
N TYR A 11 -8.99 -24.16 -16.63
CA TYR A 11 -8.97 -23.03 -17.56
C TYR A 11 -7.98 -23.24 -18.71
N PRO A 12 -8.34 -22.88 -19.96
CA PRO A 12 -7.39 -22.88 -21.07
C PRO A 12 -6.16 -22.04 -20.71
N SER A 13 -4.97 -22.59 -20.96
CA SER A 13 -3.71 -21.87 -20.78
C SER A 13 -2.69 -22.26 -21.83
N ASN A 14 -1.79 -21.32 -22.17
CA ASN A 14 -0.74 -21.48 -23.18
C ASN A 14 -1.31 -21.96 -24.53
N CYS A 15 -2.32 -21.26 -25.06
CA CYS A 15 -3.10 -21.74 -26.21
C CYS A 15 -2.43 -21.46 -27.57
N ASP A 16 -1.54 -20.46 -27.66
CA ASP A 16 -0.69 -20.24 -28.83
C ASP A 16 0.68 -19.69 -28.40
N ASP A 17 1.74 -20.45 -28.71
CA ASP A 17 3.12 -20.05 -28.45
C ASP A 17 3.72 -19.17 -29.58
N ASN A 18 3.02 -19.00 -30.71
CA ASN A 18 3.49 -18.23 -31.86
C ASN A 18 3.14 -16.74 -31.80
N ASN A 19 2.34 -16.34 -30.80
CA ASN A 19 1.88 -14.97 -30.61
C ASN A 19 2.35 -14.43 -29.23
N PRO A 20 3.66 -14.27 -29.02
CA PRO A 20 4.17 -13.79 -27.74
C PRO A 20 3.79 -12.34 -27.47
N TYR A 21 3.79 -11.96 -26.19
CA TYR A 21 3.54 -10.59 -25.78
C TYR A 21 4.46 -9.58 -26.49
N ASP A 22 3.85 -8.52 -27.00
CA ASP A 22 4.50 -7.42 -27.68
C ASP A 22 4.04 -6.09 -27.08
N GLN A 23 4.93 -5.46 -26.31
CA GLN A 23 4.64 -4.20 -25.63
C GLN A 23 4.20 -3.09 -26.59
N SER A 24 4.65 -3.11 -27.85
CA SER A 24 4.26 -2.10 -28.83
C SER A 24 2.76 -2.13 -29.15
N GLN A 25 2.10 -3.30 -29.02
CA GLN A 25 0.67 -3.44 -29.25
C GLN A 25 -0.18 -2.89 -28.11
N VAL A 26 0.42 -2.68 -26.94
CA VAL A 26 -0.27 -2.13 -25.75
C VAL A 26 0.30 -0.78 -25.32
N SER A 27 1.07 -0.10 -26.17
CA SER A 27 1.77 1.14 -25.83
C SER A 27 0.86 2.22 -25.22
N ASN A 28 -0.37 2.32 -25.74
CA ASN A 28 -1.37 3.29 -25.29
C ASN A 28 -2.01 2.93 -23.94
N LEU A 29 -1.84 1.69 -23.50
CA LEU A 29 -2.35 1.18 -22.24
C LEU A 29 -1.27 1.07 -21.17
N VAL A 30 0.02 1.24 -21.50
CA VAL A 30 1.14 1.04 -20.57
C VAL A 30 0.93 1.80 -19.27
N SER A 31 0.64 3.10 -19.30
CA SER A 31 0.42 3.87 -18.06
C SER A 31 -0.80 3.40 -17.26
N LEU A 32 -1.85 2.90 -17.93
CA LEU A 32 -3.00 2.30 -17.24
C LEU A 32 -2.64 0.95 -16.64
N LEU A 33 -1.89 0.12 -17.37
CA LEU A 33 -1.42 -1.19 -16.91
C LEU A 33 -0.40 -1.06 -15.78
N GLU A 34 0.47 -0.07 -15.78
CA GLU A 34 1.38 0.21 -14.65
C GLU A 34 0.60 0.60 -13.40
N ASN A 35 -0.46 1.40 -13.55
CA ASN A 35 -1.29 1.81 -12.43
C ASN A 35 -2.21 0.69 -11.91
N GLU A 36 -2.77 -0.11 -12.81
CA GLU A 36 -3.80 -1.09 -12.49
C GLU A 36 -3.24 -2.50 -12.27
N TRP A 37 -2.13 -2.84 -12.92
CA TRP A 37 -1.44 -4.12 -12.90
C TRP A 37 0.09 -3.93 -12.68
N PRO A 38 0.51 -3.20 -11.61
CA PRO A 38 1.93 -3.03 -11.32
C PRO A 38 2.57 -4.39 -10.98
N THR A 39 3.79 -4.62 -11.48
CA THR A 39 4.61 -5.74 -11.01
C THR A 39 5.16 -5.46 -9.62
N LEU A 40 4.77 -6.26 -8.63
CA LEU A 40 5.46 -6.30 -7.32
C LEU A 40 6.72 -7.17 -7.31
N ALA A 41 7.49 -7.16 -8.40
CA ALA A 41 8.81 -7.77 -8.34
C ALA A 41 9.72 -6.93 -7.43
N CYS A 42 10.51 -7.58 -6.57
CA CYS A 42 11.52 -6.92 -5.74
C CYS A 42 12.94 -7.39 -6.13
N PRO A 43 13.84 -6.51 -6.61
CA PRO A 43 13.60 -5.10 -6.96
C PRO A 43 12.71 -4.94 -8.20
N ARG A 44 12.07 -3.77 -8.30
CA ARG A 44 11.05 -3.46 -9.31
C ARG A 44 11.54 -3.73 -10.74
N ASN A 45 10.64 -4.27 -11.56
CA ASN A 45 10.75 -4.24 -13.02
C ASN A 45 9.55 -3.49 -13.62
N ASN A 46 9.62 -3.18 -14.91
CA ASN A 46 8.67 -2.31 -15.61
C ASN A 46 7.34 -2.99 -16.00
N GLY A 47 6.79 -3.92 -15.20
CA GLY A 47 5.50 -4.56 -15.51
C GLY A 47 5.56 -5.66 -16.57
N THR A 48 6.46 -5.52 -17.54
CA THR A 48 6.50 -6.30 -18.79
C THR A 48 6.57 -7.80 -18.57
N LYS A 49 7.26 -8.28 -17.53
CA LYS A 49 7.32 -9.72 -17.25
C LYS A 49 5.98 -10.30 -16.81
N LEU A 50 5.22 -9.55 -16.01
CA LEU A 50 3.89 -9.98 -15.57
C LEU A 50 2.91 -9.92 -16.74
N TRP A 51 2.90 -8.83 -17.49
CA TRP A 51 1.99 -8.71 -18.64
C TRP A 51 2.33 -9.75 -19.72
N ALA A 52 3.62 -10.01 -19.96
CA ALA A 52 4.05 -11.07 -20.85
C ALA A 52 3.64 -12.45 -20.35
N HIS A 53 3.80 -12.73 -19.05
CA HIS A 53 3.34 -13.97 -18.45
C HIS A 53 1.82 -14.13 -18.61
N GLU A 54 1.05 -13.09 -18.28
CA GLU A 54 -0.40 -13.11 -18.36
C GLU A 54 -0.88 -13.32 -19.80
N TRP A 55 -0.33 -12.57 -20.74
CA TRP A 55 -0.69 -12.72 -22.14
C TRP A 55 -0.33 -14.11 -22.66
N ASN A 56 0.91 -14.56 -22.48
CA ASN A 56 1.35 -15.85 -23.00
C ASN A 56 0.55 -17.01 -22.38
N LYS A 57 0.25 -16.92 -21.08
CA LYS A 57 -0.45 -17.97 -20.34
C LYS A 57 -1.97 -17.94 -20.58
N HIS A 58 -2.59 -16.77 -20.62
CA HIS A 58 -4.04 -16.62 -20.62
C HIS A 58 -4.58 -15.84 -21.82
N GLY A 59 -3.90 -14.76 -22.22
CA GLY A 59 -4.30 -13.93 -23.35
C GLY A 59 -4.35 -14.66 -24.69
N THR A 60 -3.37 -15.52 -24.96
CA THR A 60 -3.29 -16.36 -26.19
C THR A 60 -4.53 -17.24 -26.37
N CYS A 61 -5.23 -17.60 -25.30
CA CYS A 61 -6.46 -18.37 -25.35
C CYS A 61 -7.68 -17.56 -25.84
N SER A 62 -7.54 -16.24 -26.00
CA SER A 62 -8.60 -15.34 -26.47
C SER A 62 -8.31 -14.72 -27.84
N GLU A 63 -7.21 -15.09 -28.49
CA GLU A 63 -6.71 -14.43 -29.70
C GLU A 63 -7.66 -14.49 -30.90
N SER A 64 -8.55 -15.50 -30.93
CA SER A 64 -9.60 -15.61 -31.94
C SER A 64 -10.63 -14.47 -31.86
N ALA A 65 -10.68 -13.74 -30.75
CA ALA A 65 -11.63 -12.67 -30.49
C ALA A 65 -10.98 -11.34 -30.06
N LEU A 66 -9.84 -11.38 -29.38
CA LEU A 66 -9.15 -10.21 -28.82
C LEU A 66 -7.66 -10.27 -29.14
N ASP A 67 -7.14 -9.22 -29.76
CA ASP A 67 -5.69 -8.99 -29.81
C ASP A 67 -5.15 -8.57 -28.44
N GLN A 68 -3.83 -8.37 -28.31
CA GLN A 68 -3.21 -8.01 -27.02
C GLN A 68 -3.86 -6.75 -26.42
N HIS A 69 -4.04 -5.71 -27.24
CA HIS A 69 -4.72 -4.49 -26.82
C HIS A 69 -6.14 -4.77 -26.32
N GLY A 70 -6.95 -5.50 -27.09
CA GLY A 70 -8.32 -5.85 -26.75
C GLY A 70 -8.42 -6.67 -25.47
N TYR A 71 -7.51 -7.62 -25.27
CA TYR A 71 -7.45 -8.43 -24.05
C TYR A 71 -7.16 -7.58 -22.83
N PHE A 72 -6.11 -6.76 -22.85
CA PHE A 72 -5.75 -5.92 -21.72
C PHE A 72 -6.81 -4.84 -21.46
N GLN A 73 -7.36 -4.20 -22.51
CA GLN A 73 -8.46 -3.24 -22.37
C GLN A 73 -9.71 -3.90 -21.77
N ALA A 74 -10.09 -5.09 -22.22
CA ALA A 74 -11.22 -5.81 -21.67
C ALA A 74 -11.02 -6.17 -20.19
N ASN A 75 -9.81 -6.57 -19.80
CA ASN A 75 -9.47 -6.82 -18.40
C ASN A 75 -9.54 -5.54 -17.55
N LEU A 76 -9.02 -4.41 -18.06
CA LEU A 76 -9.15 -3.10 -17.41
C LEU A 76 -10.63 -2.69 -17.24
N ASP A 77 -11.44 -2.88 -18.28
CA ASP A 77 -12.88 -2.57 -18.25
C ASP A 77 -13.64 -3.50 -17.30
N LEU A 78 -13.29 -4.78 -17.26
CA LEU A 78 -13.85 -5.75 -16.32
C LEU A 78 -13.49 -5.40 -14.88
N LYS A 79 -12.24 -5.01 -14.63
CA LYS A 79 -11.80 -4.52 -13.32
C LYS A 79 -12.59 -3.28 -12.90
N LYS A 80 -12.76 -2.32 -13.81
CA LYS A 80 -13.56 -1.12 -13.56
C LYS A 80 -15.03 -1.45 -13.25
N LYS A 81 -15.62 -2.41 -13.96
CA LYS A 81 -16.98 -2.92 -13.67
C LYS A 81 -17.06 -3.68 -12.35
N ALA A 82 -16.05 -4.47 -12.00
CA ALA A 82 -15.97 -5.18 -10.72
C ALA A 82 -15.86 -4.19 -9.56
N ASN A 83 -15.04 -3.14 -9.70
CA ASN A 83 -14.94 -2.05 -8.74
C ASN A 83 -16.28 -1.33 -8.60
N LEU A 84 -16.99 -1.06 -9.70
CA LEU A 84 -18.33 -0.47 -9.65
C LEU A 84 -19.31 -1.37 -8.87
N LEU A 85 -19.31 -2.68 -9.12
CA LEU A 85 -20.17 -3.62 -8.41
C LEU A 85 -19.80 -3.75 -6.93
N GLN A 86 -18.52 -3.68 -6.59
CA GLN A 86 -18.04 -3.66 -5.19
C GLN A 86 -18.38 -2.35 -4.49
N ALA A 87 -18.26 -1.21 -5.16
CA ALA A 87 -18.69 0.10 -4.67
C ALA A 87 -20.23 0.19 -4.50
N LEU A 88 -20.98 -0.59 -5.29
CA LEU A 88 -22.44 -0.72 -5.16
C LEU A 88 -22.86 -1.67 -4.04
N LYS A 89 -21.97 -2.54 -3.53
CA LYS A 89 -22.22 -3.21 -2.26
C LYS A 89 -22.12 -2.15 -1.16
N LYS A 90 -23.05 -2.18 -0.21
CA LYS A 90 -23.06 -1.28 0.94
C LYS A 90 -21.76 -1.48 1.71
N GLN A 91 -20.77 -0.63 1.47
CA GLN A 91 -19.52 -0.60 2.23
C GLN A 91 -19.83 -0.03 3.60
N ASP A 92 -19.43 -0.74 4.65
CA ASP A 92 -19.61 -0.31 6.04
C ASP A 92 -18.45 0.60 6.49
N PHE A 93 -17.96 1.50 5.62
CA PHE A 93 -17.03 2.60 5.93
C PHE A 93 -16.96 3.60 4.78
N ASP A 94 -16.36 4.77 5.01
CA ASP A 94 -16.42 5.93 4.11
C ASP A 94 -15.11 6.20 3.34
N PHE A 95 -13.97 5.85 3.91
CA PHE A 95 -12.63 6.03 3.32
C PHE A 95 -11.60 5.13 4.03
N PHE A 96 -10.35 5.12 3.55
CA PHE A 96 -9.24 4.53 4.29
C PHE A 96 -8.25 5.59 4.75
N TYR A 97 -7.68 5.40 5.94
CA TYR A 97 -6.38 5.97 6.26
C TYR A 97 -5.28 5.04 5.78
N PHE A 98 -4.42 5.53 4.89
CA PHE A 98 -3.12 4.94 4.64
C PHE A 98 -2.10 5.62 5.55
N VAL A 99 -1.53 4.83 6.46
CA VAL A 99 -0.67 5.32 7.55
C VAL A 99 0.74 4.83 7.34
N GLN A 100 1.67 5.77 7.35
CA GLN A 100 3.11 5.50 7.31
C GLN A 100 3.78 6.04 8.57
N GLN A 101 4.77 5.33 9.09
CA GLN A 101 5.50 5.65 10.31
C GLN A 101 6.98 5.95 10.02
N TRP A 102 7.55 6.91 10.75
CA TRP A 102 8.97 7.18 10.72
C TRP A 102 9.72 6.27 11.71
N PRO A 103 10.63 5.39 11.25
CA PRO A 103 11.30 4.42 12.12
C PRO A 103 12.21 5.09 13.17
N GLY A 104 12.78 6.26 12.88
CA GLY A 104 13.57 7.04 13.85
C GLY A 104 12.76 7.35 15.11
N SER A 105 11.56 7.91 14.93
CA SER A 105 10.67 8.29 16.03
C SER A 105 10.01 7.11 16.73
N TYR A 106 9.97 5.92 16.12
CA TYR A 106 9.57 4.71 16.84
C TYR A 106 10.67 4.25 17.81
N CYS A 107 11.93 4.34 17.38
CA CYS A 107 13.06 3.69 18.03
C CYS A 107 13.82 4.55 19.05
N ASP A 108 13.56 5.85 19.13
CA ASP A 108 14.21 6.78 20.06
C ASP A 108 13.34 7.14 21.29
N THR A 109 12.18 6.48 21.45
CA THR A 109 11.34 6.63 22.64
C THR A 109 11.92 5.87 23.84
N LYS A 110 11.29 6.00 25.01
CA LYS A 110 11.63 5.17 26.20
C LYS A 110 11.26 3.70 26.05
N LYS A 111 10.51 3.32 25.00
CA LYS A 111 10.14 1.93 24.72
C LYS A 111 11.26 1.26 23.93
N SER A 112 11.42 -0.04 24.11
CA SER A 112 12.37 -0.83 23.32
C SER A 112 11.93 -0.89 21.86
N CYS A 113 12.91 -0.74 20.95
CA CYS A 113 12.79 -1.03 19.53
C CYS A 113 13.81 -2.12 19.14
N CYS A 114 13.40 -3.01 18.24
CA CYS A 114 14.24 -4.07 17.71
C CYS A 114 14.12 -4.08 16.19
N TYR A 115 15.24 -4.13 15.49
CA TYR A 115 15.21 -4.29 14.03
C TYR A 115 14.66 -5.68 13.65
N PRO A 116 13.97 -5.79 12.49
CA PRO A 116 13.54 -7.06 11.94
C PRO A 116 14.68 -8.07 11.77
N THR A 117 14.32 -9.34 11.60
CA THR A 117 15.30 -10.39 11.24
C THR A 117 15.94 -10.18 9.87
N SER A 118 15.32 -9.38 9.00
CA SER A 118 15.88 -8.94 7.71
C SER A 118 16.95 -7.83 7.84
N GLY A 119 17.18 -7.30 9.04
CA GLY A 119 18.19 -6.28 9.32
C GLY A 119 17.58 -4.91 9.61
N LYS A 120 18.45 -3.87 9.70
CA LYS A 120 18.01 -2.49 9.90
C LYS A 120 17.22 -2.02 8.67
N PRO A 121 15.97 -1.54 8.82
CA PRO A 121 15.20 -0.99 7.70
C PRO A 121 15.89 0.22 7.06
N ALA A 122 15.46 0.57 5.85
CA ALA A 122 15.89 1.83 5.23
C ALA A 122 15.49 3.03 6.11
N ALA A 123 16.25 4.12 6.02
CA ALA A 123 15.88 5.41 6.61
C ALA A 123 14.83 6.12 5.75
N ASP A 124 13.68 5.47 5.63
CA ASP A 124 12.48 5.94 4.93
C ASP A 124 11.24 5.63 5.78
N PHE A 125 10.12 6.28 5.46
CA PHE A 125 8.83 5.95 6.06
C PHE A 125 8.44 4.52 5.72
N GLY A 126 8.10 3.73 6.74
CA GLY A 126 7.54 2.39 6.58
C GLY A 126 6.02 2.42 6.68
N ILE A 127 5.33 1.49 6.02
CA ILE A 127 3.89 1.30 6.17
C ILE A 127 3.61 0.91 7.63
N HIS A 128 2.60 1.54 8.23
CA HIS A 128 1.96 1.04 9.45
C HIS A 128 0.72 0.24 9.06
N GLY A 129 -0.18 0.81 8.28
CA GLY A 129 -1.34 0.07 7.77
C GLY A 129 -2.31 0.85 6.91
N LEU A 130 -3.35 0.14 6.45
CA LEU A 130 -4.44 0.66 5.64
C LEU A 130 -5.76 0.40 6.38
N TRP A 131 -6.37 1.44 6.92
CA TRP A 131 -7.45 1.30 7.90
C TRP A 131 -8.76 1.87 7.38
N PRO A 132 -9.81 1.03 7.19
CA PRO A 132 -11.13 1.54 6.88
C PRO A 132 -11.65 2.44 7.99
N ASN A 133 -12.29 3.55 7.65
CA ASN A 133 -12.69 4.58 8.60
C ASN A 133 -14.01 5.26 8.20
N PHE A 134 -14.75 5.75 9.18
CA PHE A 134 -15.98 6.52 8.96
C PHE A 134 -15.72 8.03 9.07
N ASN A 135 -16.53 8.82 8.37
CA ASN A 135 -16.51 10.28 8.42
C ASN A 135 -16.86 10.85 9.81
N ASN A 136 -17.52 10.04 10.67
CA ASN A 136 -17.82 10.41 12.05
C ASN A 136 -16.63 10.19 13.03
N GLY A 137 -15.50 9.66 12.53
CA GLY A 137 -14.28 9.40 13.31
C GLY A 137 -14.22 8.06 14.04
N SER A 138 -15.28 7.25 14.00
CA SER A 138 -15.22 5.82 14.35
C SER A 138 -14.60 5.00 13.21
N TYR A 139 -14.26 3.74 13.48
CA TYR A 139 -13.78 2.78 12.49
C TYR A 139 -14.28 1.37 12.80
N PRO A 140 -14.52 0.52 11.78
CA PRO A 140 -14.76 -0.90 11.99
C PRO A 140 -13.44 -1.61 12.38
N SER A 141 -13.51 -2.64 13.23
CA SER A 141 -12.37 -3.49 13.55
C SER A 141 -12.77 -4.93 13.81
N ASP A 142 -11.84 -5.86 13.59
CA ASP A 142 -11.97 -7.28 13.93
C ASP A 142 -13.23 -7.92 13.29
N CYS A 143 -13.47 -7.62 12.01
CA CYS A 143 -14.77 -7.82 11.36
C CYS A 143 -15.07 -9.27 10.97
N ASP A 144 -14.04 -10.09 10.68
CA ASP A 144 -14.23 -11.53 10.45
C ASP A 144 -13.20 -12.37 11.22
N PRO A 145 -13.58 -12.94 12.38
CA PRO A 145 -12.71 -13.86 13.12
C PRO A 145 -12.53 -15.23 12.44
N ASN A 146 -13.33 -15.56 11.41
CA ASN A 146 -13.23 -16.82 10.67
C ASN A 146 -12.28 -16.75 9.47
N ASN A 147 -11.77 -15.57 9.14
CA ASN A 147 -10.81 -15.33 8.08
C ASN A 147 -9.46 -14.80 8.63
N PRO A 148 -8.79 -15.57 9.52
CA PRO A 148 -7.55 -15.14 10.10
C PRO A 148 -6.44 -15.08 9.06
N TYR A 149 -5.42 -14.26 9.34
CA TYR A 149 -4.25 -14.13 8.49
C TYR A 149 -3.60 -15.47 8.15
N ASP A 150 -3.35 -15.69 6.86
CA ASP A 150 -2.68 -16.85 6.29
C ASP A 150 -1.52 -16.43 5.41
N GLN A 151 -0.29 -16.56 5.92
CA GLN A 151 0.93 -16.17 5.22
C GLN A 151 1.09 -16.86 3.85
N SER A 152 0.50 -18.05 3.65
CA SER A 152 0.64 -18.77 2.38
C SER A 152 0.02 -18.02 1.18
N GLN A 153 -0.92 -17.11 1.45
CA GLN A 153 -1.59 -16.31 0.43
C GLN A 153 -0.74 -15.13 -0.08
N ILE A 154 0.38 -14.81 0.58
CA ILE A 154 1.20 -13.63 0.29
C ILE A 154 2.69 -13.94 0.11
N LEU A 155 3.04 -15.20 -0.17
CA LEU A 155 4.44 -15.63 -0.28
C LEU A 155 5.24 -14.82 -1.30
N ASP A 156 4.60 -14.40 -2.38
CA ASP A 156 5.18 -13.55 -3.42
C ASP A 156 5.41 -12.09 -2.98
N LEU A 157 4.75 -11.64 -1.91
CA LEU A 157 4.83 -10.27 -1.39
C LEU A 157 5.84 -10.11 -0.25
N ILE A 158 6.28 -11.20 0.39
CA ILE A 158 7.09 -11.15 1.62
C ILE A 158 8.31 -10.24 1.50
N GLY A 159 9.06 -10.32 0.40
CA GLY A 159 10.24 -9.47 0.21
C GLY A 159 9.92 -7.97 0.19
N CYS A 160 8.79 -7.58 -0.43
CA CYS A 160 8.31 -6.20 -0.41
C CYS A 160 7.81 -5.80 0.99
N MET A 161 7.13 -6.72 1.68
CA MET A 161 6.62 -6.46 3.04
C MET A 161 7.74 -6.29 4.06
N GLU A 162 8.82 -7.06 3.96
CA GLU A 162 10.00 -6.89 4.82
C GLU A 162 10.71 -5.55 4.60
N ALA A 163 10.69 -5.04 3.37
CA ALA A 163 11.34 -3.78 3.00
C ALA A 163 10.48 -2.54 3.35
N GLU A 164 9.19 -2.57 2.97
CA GLU A 164 8.30 -1.41 3.01
C GLU A 164 7.35 -1.41 4.21
N TRP A 165 7.13 -2.57 4.84
CA TRP A 165 6.23 -2.73 6.00
C TRP A 165 6.92 -3.43 7.19
N PRO A 166 8.12 -2.95 7.62
CA PRO A 166 8.89 -3.61 8.66
C PRO A 166 8.24 -3.48 10.04
N THR A 167 8.44 -4.50 10.87
CA THR A 167 8.16 -4.45 12.31
C THR A 167 9.34 -3.82 13.06
N LEU A 168 9.07 -3.01 14.08
CA LEU A 168 10.11 -2.49 14.99
C LEU A 168 9.93 -2.98 16.43
N SER A 169 8.98 -3.91 16.62
CA SER A 169 8.64 -4.47 17.93
C SER A 169 9.71 -5.42 18.44
N CYS A 170 9.90 -5.44 19.76
CA CYS A 170 10.78 -6.40 20.43
C CYS A 170 10.02 -7.65 20.92
N PRO A 171 10.66 -8.83 20.88
CA PRO A 171 11.99 -9.11 20.31
C PRO A 171 12.00 -9.02 18.78
N SER A 172 13.19 -8.93 18.19
CA SER A 172 13.37 -8.98 16.72
C SER A 172 12.58 -10.13 16.10
N ASN A 173 11.84 -9.84 15.04
CA ASN A 173 10.97 -10.79 14.35
C ASN A 173 10.85 -10.46 12.86
N ASN A 174 10.20 -11.35 12.11
CA ASN A 174 10.08 -11.28 10.64
C ASN A 174 8.87 -10.48 10.15
N GLY A 175 8.15 -9.78 11.02
CA GLY A 175 6.98 -8.98 10.65
C GLY A 175 5.66 -9.74 10.59
N THR A 176 5.65 -11.07 10.48
CA THR A 176 4.42 -11.88 10.34
C THR A 176 3.35 -11.54 11.38
N LYS A 177 3.73 -11.35 12.66
CA LYS A 177 2.79 -11.00 13.72
C LYS A 177 2.17 -9.61 13.53
N PHE A 178 2.96 -8.66 13.02
CA PHE A 178 2.49 -7.32 12.74
C PHE A 178 1.52 -7.34 11.56
N TRP A 179 1.87 -7.99 10.46
CA TRP A 179 0.99 -8.13 9.30
C TRP A 179 -0.31 -8.88 9.64
N ALA A 180 -0.21 -9.93 10.46
CA ALA A 180 -1.39 -10.64 10.97
C ALA A 180 -2.30 -9.73 11.81
N HIS A 181 -1.73 -8.84 12.63
CA HIS A 181 -2.52 -7.86 13.38
C HIS A 181 -3.26 -6.90 12.45
N GLU A 182 -2.56 -6.33 11.47
CA GLU A 182 -3.13 -5.38 10.51
C GLU A 182 -4.22 -6.04 9.65
N TRP A 183 -4.02 -7.28 9.19
CA TRP A 183 -5.06 -8.01 8.48
C TRP A 183 -6.27 -8.31 9.37
N ASN A 184 -6.06 -8.99 10.51
CA ASN A 184 -7.17 -9.45 11.35
C ASN A 184 -8.03 -8.29 11.87
N LYS A 185 -7.39 -7.17 12.23
CA LYS A 185 -8.06 -6.02 12.81
C LYS A 185 -8.64 -5.07 11.77
N HIS A 186 -7.94 -4.83 10.66
CA HIS A 186 -8.32 -3.82 9.66
C HIS A 186 -8.67 -4.41 8.30
N GLY A 187 -7.87 -5.33 7.78
CA GLY A 187 -8.09 -5.97 6.48
C GLY A 187 -9.40 -6.77 6.38
N THR A 188 -9.77 -7.51 7.43
CA THR A 188 -11.04 -8.29 7.48
C THR A 188 -12.27 -7.41 7.33
N CYS A 189 -12.20 -6.12 7.68
CA CYS A 189 -13.31 -5.18 7.52
C CYS A 189 -13.54 -4.74 6.06
N PHE A 190 -12.71 -5.20 5.13
CA PHE A 190 -12.82 -4.91 3.71
C PHE A 190 -12.79 -6.16 2.82
N GLU A 191 -12.89 -7.35 3.40
CA GLU A 191 -12.75 -8.62 2.67
C GLU A 191 -13.76 -8.82 1.54
N SER A 192 -14.91 -8.15 1.61
CA SER A 192 -15.94 -8.20 0.57
C SER A 192 -15.50 -7.55 -0.76
N VAL A 193 -14.39 -6.80 -0.72
CA VAL A 193 -13.81 -6.03 -1.82
C VAL A 193 -12.39 -6.52 -2.16
N LEU A 194 -11.49 -6.64 -1.16
CA LEU A 194 -10.14 -7.19 -1.36
C LEU A 194 -9.93 -8.41 -0.47
N ASP A 195 -9.48 -9.52 -1.04
CA ASP A 195 -8.97 -10.63 -0.23
C ASP A 195 -7.64 -10.25 0.46
N GLN A 196 -7.10 -11.16 1.27
CA GLN A 196 -5.88 -10.88 2.03
C GLN A 196 -4.72 -10.47 1.14
N ARG A 197 -4.49 -11.21 0.05
CA ARG A 197 -3.38 -10.90 -0.85
C ARG A 197 -3.57 -9.53 -1.47
N ASP A 198 -4.78 -9.24 -1.95
CA ASP A 198 -5.13 -7.98 -2.58
C ASP A 198 -5.05 -6.79 -1.61
N TYR A 199 -5.36 -6.96 -0.33
CA TYR A 199 -5.18 -5.93 0.71
C TYR A 199 -3.71 -5.51 0.87
N PHE A 200 -2.81 -6.48 1.03
CA PHE A 200 -1.38 -6.20 1.18
C PHE A 200 -0.79 -5.63 -0.11
N GLN A 201 -1.14 -6.21 -1.25
CA GLN A 201 -0.76 -5.76 -2.58
C GLN A 201 -1.20 -4.31 -2.84
N ALA A 202 -2.44 -3.95 -2.53
CA ALA A 202 -2.94 -2.60 -2.70
C ALA A 202 -2.25 -1.60 -1.77
N THR A 203 -1.95 -2.00 -0.53
CA THR A 203 -1.22 -1.14 0.43
C THR A 203 0.22 -0.88 -0.02
N LEU A 204 0.91 -1.89 -0.56
CA LEU A 204 2.23 -1.73 -1.17
C LEU A 204 2.20 -0.80 -2.39
N ASN A 205 1.15 -0.91 -3.23
CA ASN A 205 0.96 0.00 -4.36
C ASN A 205 0.74 1.45 -3.91
N LEU A 206 0.04 1.67 -2.80
CA LEU A 206 -0.12 3.00 -2.22
C LEU A 206 1.22 3.57 -1.73
N LYS A 207 2.05 2.77 -1.04
CA LYS A 207 3.42 3.17 -0.66
C LYS A 207 4.26 3.56 -1.86
N GLU A 208 4.14 2.83 -2.97
CA GLU A 208 4.83 3.15 -4.21
C GLU A 208 4.39 4.48 -4.84
N LYS A 209 3.10 4.83 -4.73
CA LYS A 209 2.56 6.05 -5.33
C LYS A 209 2.99 7.33 -4.61
N VAL A 210 3.51 7.23 -3.37
CA VAL A 210 3.90 8.41 -2.58
C VAL A 210 5.27 8.25 -1.93
N ASP A 211 6.16 9.19 -2.24
CA ASP A 211 7.46 9.30 -1.58
C ASP A 211 7.44 10.46 -0.59
N LEU A 212 7.04 10.15 0.66
CA LEU A 212 6.94 11.13 1.73
C LEU A 212 8.29 11.76 2.07
N LEU A 213 9.35 10.95 2.12
CA LEU A 213 10.68 11.44 2.44
C LEU A 213 11.17 12.38 1.34
N GLN A 214 11.02 12.03 0.07
CA GLN A 214 11.41 12.88 -1.03
C GLN A 214 10.61 14.20 -1.06
N ALA A 215 9.31 14.16 -0.78
CA ALA A 215 8.48 15.37 -0.68
C ALA A 215 9.00 16.33 0.41
N LEU A 216 9.39 15.80 1.57
CA LEU A 216 9.99 16.58 2.67
C LEU A 216 11.38 17.12 2.28
N LYS A 217 12.25 16.29 1.70
CA LYS A 217 13.60 16.68 1.28
C LYS A 217 13.61 17.80 0.24
N LEU A 218 12.69 17.76 -0.74
CA LEU A 218 12.54 18.82 -1.73
C LEU A 218 12.17 20.17 -1.10
N ALA A 219 11.56 20.17 0.08
CA ALA A 219 11.27 21.37 0.87
C ALA A 219 12.39 21.72 1.88
N GLY A 220 13.52 21.00 1.87
CA GLY A 220 14.62 21.19 2.81
C GLY A 220 14.36 20.64 4.21
N ILE A 221 13.40 19.73 4.35
CA ILE A 221 13.06 19.05 5.61
C ILE A 221 13.73 17.68 5.61
N GLU A 222 14.81 17.56 6.37
CA GLU A 222 15.67 16.36 6.42
C GLU A 222 15.57 15.66 7.79
N PRO A 223 15.63 14.32 7.83
CA PRO A 223 15.64 13.54 9.08
C PRO A 223 17.02 13.58 9.74
N ASN A 224 17.35 14.71 10.35
CA ASN A 224 18.68 15.01 10.91
C ASN A 224 18.64 15.51 12.36
N GLY A 225 17.50 15.34 13.05
CA GLY A 225 17.27 15.84 14.41
C GLY A 225 16.91 17.32 14.49
N THR A 226 16.73 18.00 13.35
CA THR A 226 16.28 19.40 13.32
C THR A 226 14.78 19.48 13.64
N PHE A 227 14.38 20.58 14.28
CA PHE A 227 12.99 20.92 14.52
C PHE A 227 12.42 21.74 13.36
N TYR A 228 11.23 21.36 12.91
CA TYR A 228 10.52 22.05 11.85
C TYR A 228 9.12 22.43 12.32
N LYS A 229 8.61 23.56 11.81
CA LYS A 229 7.21 23.93 12.04
C LYS A 229 6.29 22.87 11.46
N LEU A 230 5.29 22.46 12.24
CA LEU A 230 4.33 21.45 11.82
C LEU A 230 3.61 21.85 10.51
N ASP A 231 3.31 23.13 10.34
CA ASP A 231 2.67 23.65 9.14
C ASP A 231 3.60 23.54 7.91
N ASN A 232 4.91 23.75 8.07
CA ASN A 232 5.87 23.56 6.97
C ASN A 232 5.95 22.09 6.52
N ILE A 233 5.91 21.14 7.46
CA ILE A 233 5.86 19.70 7.15
C ILE A 233 4.57 19.38 6.38
N ARG A 234 3.43 19.88 6.87
CA ARG A 234 2.13 19.67 6.21
C ARG A 234 2.10 20.22 4.80
N ASP A 235 2.61 21.44 4.61
CA ASP A 235 2.64 22.11 3.31
C ASP A 235 3.62 21.42 2.34
N ALA A 236 4.78 20.97 2.82
CA ALA A 236 5.74 20.22 2.01
C ALA A 236 5.13 18.94 1.45
N ILE A 237 4.48 18.15 2.31
CA ILE A 237 3.80 16.91 1.90
C ILE A 237 2.63 17.22 0.97
N LYS A 238 1.81 18.23 1.29
CA LYS A 238 0.69 18.63 0.44
C LYS A 238 1.15 19.05 -0.95
N ASN A 239 2.23 19.82 -1.06
CA ASN A 239 2.77 20.26 -2.33
C ASN A 239 3.42 19.11 -3.12
N GLY A 240 4.03 18.14 -2.42
CA GLY A 240 4.66 16.98 -3.06
C GLY A 240 3.67 15.91 -3.53
N ILE A 241 2.58 15.69 -2.79
CA ILE A 241 1.62 14.59 -3.03
C ILE A 241 0.29 15.08 -3.61
N GLY A 242 -0.05 16.36 -3.42
CA GLY A 242 -1.30 16.97 -3.88
C GLY A 242 -2.46 16.90 -2.88
N TYR A 243 -2.27 16.26 -1.73
CA TYR A 243 -3.31 16.06 -0.71
C TYR A 243 -2.82 16.48 0.67
N THR A 244 -3.71 17.05 1.47
CA THR A 244 -3.38 17.51 2.83
C THR A 244 -3.19 16.30 3.76
N PRO A 245 -2.02 16.10 4.41
CA PRO A 245 -1.84 14.96 5.31
C PRO A 245 -2.38 15.23 6.72
N GLY A 246 -2.80 14.15 7.38
CA GLY A 246 -2.82 14.09 8.84
C GLY A 246 -1.43 13.80 9.36
N ILE A 247 -1.04 14.43 10.47
CA ILE A 247 0.26 14.21 11.11
C ILE A 247 0.03 13.90 12.57
N THR A 248 0.63 12.80 13.06
CA THR A 248 0.71 12.50 14.48
C THR A 248 2.16 12.52 14.95
N CYS A 249 2.33 12.90 16.21
CA CYS A 249 3.60 13.00 16.87
C CYS A 249 3.61 12.12 18.11
N ASN A 250 4.79 11.61 18.43
CA ASN A 250 5.06 11.01 19.73
C ASN A 250 6.11 11.85 20.46
N VAL A 251 6.70 11.28 21.51
CA VAL A 251 7.72 11.94 22.32
C VAL A 251 8.93 11.02 22.46
N ASP A 252 10.12 11.57 22.20
CA ASP A 252 11.40 10.86 22.33
C ASP A 252 11.76 10.60 23.80
N ALA A 253 12.90 9.98 24.06
CA ALA A 253 13.39 9.75 25.42
C ALA A 253 13.67 11.06 26.21
N SER A 254 13.98 12.15 25.50
CA SER A 254 14.33 13.47 26.04
C SER A 254 13.11 14.34 26.37
N GLY A 255 11.92 14.01 25.85
CA GLY A 255 10.71 14.79 26.03
C GLY A 255 10.33 15.69 24.85
N HIS A 256 11.02 15.60 23.72
CA HIS A 256 10.75 16.38 22.51
C HIS A 256 9.58 15.79 21.72
N SER A 257 8.70 16.66 21.22
CA SER A 257 7.66 16.26 20.25
C SER A 257 8.32 16.03 18.89
N GLN A 258 8.01 14.89 18.27
CA GLN A 258 8.67 14.47 17.03
C GLN A 258 7.70 13.85 16.02
N LEU A 259 8.03 13.99 14.73
CA LEU A 259 7.23 13.49 13.60
C LEU A 259 7.17 11.95 13.61
N HIS A 260 6.02 11.39 13.95
CA HIS A 260 5.88 9.94 14.15
C HIS A 260 5.16 9.26 13.00
N GLU A 261 3.94 9.68 12.66
CA GLU A 261 3.16 9.07 11.57
C GLU A 261 2.50 10.12 10.69
N ILE A 262 2.34 9.75 9.42
CA ILE A 262 1.65 10.53 8.40
C ILE A 262 0.47 9.72 7.88
N TYR A 263 -0.68 10.39 7.80
CA TYR A 263 -1.96 9.83 7.40
C TYR A 263 -2.38 10.46 6.08
N LEU A 264 -2.59 9.64 5.07
CA LEU A 264 -3.21 10.03 3.80
C LEU A 264 -4.55 9.34 3.66
N CYS A 265 -5.55 10.00 3.07
CA CYS A 265 -6.84 9.36 2.83
C CYS A 265 -6.90 8.74 1.44
N VAL A 266 -7.53 7.58 1.35
CA VAL A 266 -7.70 6.82 0.11
C VAL A 266 -9.18 6.54 -0.10
N ASP A 267 -9.61 6.59 -1.35
CA ASP A 267 -10.97 6.21 -1.74
C ASP A 267 -11.29 4.76 -1.36
N THR A 268 -12.59 4.44 -1.29
CA THR A 268 -13.04 3.10 -0.91
C THR A 268 -12.79 2.02 -1.98
N CYS A 269 -12.22 2.41 -3.12
CA CYS A 269 -11.75 1.49 -4.16
C CYS A 269 -10.24 1.20 -4.02
N VAL A 270 -9.57 1.78 -3.01
CA VAL A 270 -8.12 1.69 -2.76
C VAL A 270 -7.32 2.05 -4.02
N SER A 271 -7.86 2.98 -4.82
CA SER A 271 -7.33 3.31 -6.15
C SER A 271 -6.59 4.64 -6.14
N ASN A 272 -7.16 5.65 -5.48
CA ASN A 272 -6.62 7.01 -5.48
C ASN A 272 -6.59 7.60 -4.08
N PHE A 273 -5.60 8.46 -3.85
CA PHE A 273 -5.61 9.38 -2.72
C PHE A 273 -6.73 10.41 -2.90
N VAL A 274 -7.32 10.83 -1.79
CA VAL A 274 -8.39 11.82 -1.71
C VAL A 274 -8.13 12.77 -0.55
N GLU A 275 -8.76 13.95 -0.56
CA GLU A 275 -8.71 14.83 0.61
C GLU A 275 -9.42 14.16 1.80
N CYS A 276 -8.80 14.26 2.96
CA CYS A 276 -9.35 13.70 4.18
C CYS A 276 -10.55 14.51 4.69
N SER A 277 -11.69 13.85 4.89
CA SER A 277 -12.85 14.46 5.57
C SER A 277 -12.62 14.75 7.05
N LEU A 278 -11.68 14.01 7.66
CA LEU A 278 -11.32 14.08 9.08
C LEU A 278 -9.81 13.84 9.19
N PHE A 279 -9.17 14.47 10.18
CA PHE A 279 -7.77 14.21 10.52
C PHE A 279 -7.64 13.57 11.91
N PRO A 280 -6.64 12.71 12.14
CA PRO A 280 -6.36 12.17 13.46
C PRO A 280 -5.93 13.28 14.43
N LYS A 281 -6.10 13.04 15.72
CA LYS A 281 -5.58 13.96 16.76
C LYS A 281 -4.06 13.83 16.85
N GLY A 282 -3.35 14.77 16.22
CA GLY A 282 -1.91 14.70 16.04
C GLY A 282 -1.05 14.71 17.30
N ARG A 283 -1.51 15.31 18.42
CA ARG A 283 -0.70 15.54 19.64
C ARG A 283 0.70 16.14 19.36
N CYS A 284 0.81 16.95 18.31
CA CYS A 284 2.04 17.60 17.89
C CYS A 284 2.17 18.98 18.54
N SER A 285 3.40 19.35 18.88
CA SER A 285 3.78 20.75 19.15
C SER A 285 3.78 21.59 17.87
N SER A 286 3.89 22.91 17.99
CA SER A 286 4.01 23.82 16.83
C SER A 286 5.29 23.59 16.03
N GLU A 287 6.35 23.13 16.70
CA GLU A 287 7.60 22.66 16.11
C GLU A 287 7.87 21.25 16.59
N VAL A 288 8.29 20.39 15.66
CA VAL A 288 8.50 18.96 15.90
C VAL A 288 9.85 18.54 15.35
N GLU A 289 10.54 17.67 16.08
CA GLU A 289 11.79 17.06 15.64
C GLU A 289 11.53 16.09 14.48
N PHE A 290 12.42 16.07 13.50
CA PHE A 290 12.50 14.98 12.52
C PHE A 290 13.81 14.20 12.76
N PRO A 291 13.79 13.15 13.60
CA PRO A 291 15.02 12.50 14.05
C PRO A 291 15.67 11.69 12.94
N SER A 292 16.98 11.49 13.03
CA SER A 292 17.69 10.52 12.18
C SER A 292 17.30 9.09 12.51
N PHE A 293 17.43 8.17 11.53
CA PHE A 293 17.28 6.73 11.75
C PHE A 293 18.57 5.95 11.52
#